data_AF-A0A2A3F6K9-F1
#
_entry.id   AF-A0A2A3F6K9-F1
#
_cell.length_a   1.000
_cell.length_b   1.000
_cell.length_c   1.000
_cell.angle_alpha   90.00
_cell.angle_beta   90.00
_cell.angle_gamma   90.00
#
_symmetry.space_group_name_H-M   'P 1'
#
loop_
_entity.id
_entity.type
_entity.pdbx_description
1 polymer ?
#
loop_
_entity_poly.entity_id
_entity_poly.type
_entity_poly.pdbx_seq_one_letter_code
_entity_poly.pdbx_strand_id
1 'polypeptide(L)'
;MRIDEEQYAADRGPCLEAERVREPVRAVVGDHAAVWPEFTAAAEQAGIRAYLSVPLIVEGAGQGELVGSFNVYSYRAEAFDPFDEKLMRLLTIAASAAIGNARRWRGAAETVGQLEAALVSRSVIDQAKGVLMALHRITSDEAFHRLVERSQRTNTKLSDVADDLMRSVTGDRIPAKPLSPNVKREWPRYTPALDSRFRSHQTGCDDS
;
A
#
# COMPACT_ATOMS: atom_id res chain seq x y z
N MET A 1 0.47 29.00 8.59
CA MET A 1 0.00 30.34 9.03
C MET A 1 1.18 30.98 9.72
N ARG A 2 1.43 32.29 9.56
CA ARG A 2 2.61 32.94 10.15
C ARG A 2 2.76 32.67 11.67
N ILE A 3 1.64 32.57 12.41
CA ILE A 3 1.64 32.22 13.83
C ILE A 3 2.25 30.83 14.12
N ASP A 4 1.99 29.84 13.27
CA ASP A 4 2.53 28.48 13.44
C ASP A 4 4.01 28.44 13.09
N GLU A 5 4.39 29.10 11.99
CA GLU A 5 5.78 29.20 11.55
C GLU A 5 6.67 29.79 12.64
N GLU A 6 6.22 30.84 13.33
CA GLU A 6 6.97 31.47 14.42
C GLU A 6 7.11 30.54 15.65
N GLN A 7 6.09 29.74 15.97
CA GLN A 7 6.18 28.76 17.06
C GLN A 7 7.23 27.68 16.75
N TYR A 8 7.19 27.12 15.53
CA TYR A 8 8.15 26.11 15.11
C TYR A 8 9.56 26.68 14.95
N ALA A 9 9.71 27.91 14.44
CA ALA A 9 11.00 28.57 14.30
C ALA A 9 11.65 28.87 15.66
N ALA A 10 10.84 29.25 16.66
CA ALA A 10 11.30 29.52 18.02
C ALA A 10 11.42 28.26 18.90
N ASP A 11 10.97 27.10 18.41
CA ASP A 11 10.79 25.85 19.19
C ASP A 11 10.03 26.05 20.52
N ARG A 12 9.10 27.03 20.55
CA ARG A 12 8.24 27.30 21.70
C ARG A 12 6.92 27.92 21.29
N GLY A 13 5.88 27.61 22.05
CA GLY A 13 4.53 28.10 21.83
C GLY A 13 3.49 27.11 22.31
N PRO A 14 2.21 27.53 22.38
CA PRO A 14 1.14 26.67 22.90
C PRO A 14 0.91 25.40 22.07
N CYS A 15 1.21 25.40 20.77
CA CYS A 15 1.19 24.21 19.92
C CYS A 15 2.22 23.17 20.41
N LEU A 16 3.48 23.59 20.50
CA LEU A 16 4.60 22.75 20.90
C LEU A 16 4.52 22.35 22.38
N GLU A 17 3.95 23.20 23.23
CA GLU A 17 3.70 22.84 24.62
C GLU A 17 2.66 21.72 24.72
N ALA A 18 1.53 21.84 24.00
CA ALA A 18 0.52 20.78 23.96
C ALA A 18 1.08 19.45 23.43
N GLU A 19 1.99 19.51 22.45
CA GLU A 19 2.72 18.36 21.95
C GLU A 19 3.65 17.75 23.02
N ARG A 20 4.41 18.58 23.74
CA ARG A 20 5.35 18.15 24.80
C ARG A 20 4.62 17.54 25.99
N VAL A 21 3.56 18.18 26.48
CA VAL A 21 2.81 17.71 27.66
C VAL A 21 1.75 16.67 27.32
N ARG A 22 1.42 16.50 26.03
CA ARG A 22 0.36 15.60 25.53
C ARG A 22 -1.02 15.89 26.11
N GLU A 23 -1.24 17.16 26.45
CA GLU A 23 -2.48 17.69 27.00
C GLU A 23 -2.86 18.96 26.23
N PRO A 24 -4.14 19.32 26.13
CA PRO A 24 -4.56 20.60 25.59
C PRO A 24 -3.93 21.78 26.30
N VAL A 25 -3.59 22.78 25.50
CA VAL A 25 -3.13 24.07 25.98
C VAL A 25 -4.09 25.12 25.49
N ARG A 26 -4.71 25.81 26.43
CA ARG A 26 -5.56 26.99 26.20
C ARG A 26 -4.80 28.23 26.67
N ALA A 27 -4.79 29.26 25.83
CA ALA A 27 -4.09 30.50 26.12
C ALA A 27 -4.88 31.72 25.66
N VAL A 28 -4.84 32.77 26.48
CA VAL A 28 -5.22 34.12 26.07
C VAL A 28 -3.96 34.86 25.63
N VAL A 29 -4.01 35.50 24.46
CA VAL A 29 -2.87 36.22 23.89
C VAL A 29 -2.63 37.47 24.74
N GLY A 30 -1.40 37.58 25.26
CA GLY A 30 -0.97 38.62 26.20
C GLY A 30 -0.59 38.07 27.58
N ASP A 31 -1.36 37.12 28.11
CA ASP A 31 -1.12 36.54 29.46
C ASP A 31 0.19 35.73 29.52
N HIS A 32 0.62 35.22 28.37
CA HIS A 32 1.81 34.38 28.23
C HIS A 32 2.95 35.05 27.45
N ALA A 33 2.95 36.39 27.34
CA ALA A 33 3.94 37.14 26.56
C ALA A 33 5.40 36.87 27.00
N ALA A 34 5.62 36.62 28.29
CA ALA A 34 6.95 36.30 28.81
C ALA A 34 7.40 34.86 28.48
N VAL A 35 6.45 33.95 28.28
CA VAL A 35 6.72 32.51 28.04
C VAL A 35 6.84 32.21 26.55
N TRP A 36 5.96 32.80 25.73
CA TRP A 36 5.94 32.63 24.28
C TRP A 36 5.92 34.00 23.57
N PRO A 37 7.02 34.77 23.62
CA PRO A 37 7.04 36.14 23.09
C PRO A 37 6.86 36.20 21.56
N GLU A 38 7.48 35.29 20.80
CA GLU A 38 7.35 35.25 19.33
C GLU A 38 5.92 34.91 18.91
N PHE A 39 5.34 33.90 19.53
CA PHE A 39 3.93 33.54 19.33
C PHE A 39 3.01 34.72 19.66
N THR A 40 3.21 35.37 20.81
CA THR A 40 2.36 36.48 21.25
C THR A 40 2.43 37.63 20.24
N ALA A 41 3.63 38.03 19.83
CA ALA A 41 3.80 39.08 18.83
C ALA A 41 3.14 38.72 17.48
N ALA A 42 3.29 37.49 17.03
CA ALA A 42 2.68 37.02 15.78
C ALA A 42 1.14 36.96 15.87
N ALA A 43 0.61 36.51 17.01
CA ALA A 43 -0.83 36.43 17.27
C ALA A 43 -1.47 37.81 17.36
N GLU A 44 -0.84 38.76 18.07
CA GLU A 44 -1.30 40.15 18.15
C GLU A 44 -1.33 40.83 16.78
N GLN A 45 -0.29 40.65 15.97
CA GLN A 45 -0.25 41.19 14.60
C GLN A 45 -1.35 40.60 13.70
N ALA A 46 -1.80 39.38 13.99
CA ALA A 46 -2.90 38.73 13.29
C ALA A 46 -4.28 39.04 13.92
N GLY A 47 -4.34 39.81 15.01
CA GLY A 47 -5.56 40.13 15.76
C GLY A 47 -6.10 38.97 16.59
N ILE A 48 -5.38 37.84 16.71
CA ILE A 48 -5.79 36.70 17.51
C ILE A 48 -5.64 37.05 18.99
N ARG A 49 -6.67 36.71 19.77
CA ARG A 49 -6.80 37.02 21.20
C ARG A 49 -6.87 35.77 22.08
N ALA A 50 -7.25 34.63 21.53
CA ALA A 50 -7.23 33.36 22.25
C ALA A 50 -6.85 32.20 21.33
N TYR A 51 -6.33 31.14 21.94
CA TYR A 51 -5.82 29.97 21.27
C TYR A 51 -6.11 28.69 22.07
N LEU A 52 -6.44 27.62 21.38
CA LEU A 52 -6.62 26.27 21.92
C LEU A 52 -5.90 25.27 21.02
N SER A 53 -4.85 24.63 21.53
CA SER A 53 -4.17 23.51 20.87
C SER A 53 -4.52 22.22 21.59
N VAL A 54 -4.90 21.20 20.83
CA VAL A 54 -5.20 19.86 21.34
C VAL A 54 -4.36 18.84 20.58
N PRO A 55 -3.57 17.99 21.26
CA PRO A 55 -2.72 17.02 20.58
C PRO A 55 -3.53 15.96 19.83
N LEU A 56 -3.06 15.57 18.65
CA LEU A 56 -3.58 14.48 17.82
C LEU A 56 -2.70 13.24 18.05
N ILE A 57 -3.18 12.35 18.91
CA ILE A 57 -2.49 11.11 19.27
C ILE A 57 -3.20 9.94 18.61
N VAL A 58 -2.49 9.21 17.75
CA VAL A 58 -2.99 8.02 17.07
C VAL A 58 -2.53 6.77 17.83
N GLU A 59 -3.33 5.70 17.76
CA GLU A 59 -2.94 4.41 18.32
C GLU A 59 -1.58 3.95 17.76
N GLY A 60 -0.67 3.57 18.66
CA GLY A 60 0.70 3.18 18.35
C GLY A 60 1.35 2.49 19.54
N ALA A 61 2.67 2.27 19.51
CA ALA A 61 3.38 1.67 20.64
C ALA A 61 3.39 2.61 21.86
N GLY A 62 3.23 2.07 23.07
CA GLY A 62 3.30 2.83 24.32
C GLY A 62 2.13 3.81 24.49
N GLN A 63 2.42 5.10 24.64
CA GLN A 63 1.44 6.16 24.92
C GLN A 63 0.69 6.67 23.66
N GLY A 64 0.83 5.99 22.52
CA GLY A 64 0.32 6.43 21.22
C GLY A 64 1.26 7.38 20.48
N GLU A 65 1.22 7.35 19.15
CA GLU A 65 2.05 8.21 18.30
C GLU A 65 1.46 9.62 18.27
N LEU A 66 2.25 10.64 18.62
CA LEU A 66 1.85 12.03 18.42
C LEU A 66 2.04 12.38 16.94
N VAL A 67 0.94 12.66 16.24
CA VAL A 67 0.95 13.01 14.82
C VAL A 67 0.99 14.52 14.61
N GLY A 68 0.70 15.30 15.65
CA GLY A 68 0.73 16.76 15.67
C GLY A 68 -0.30 17.28 16.66
N SER A 69 -0.81 18.49 16.44
CA SER A 69 -1.94 19.05 17.19
C SER A 69 -3.01 19.63 16.26
N PHE A 70 -4.21 19.82 16.82
CA PHE A 70 -5.30 20.56 16.21
C PHE A 70 -5.42 21.90 16.91
N ASN A 71 -5.30 22.98 16.14
CA ASN A 71 -5.16 24.33 16.66
C ASN A 71 -6.37 25.19 16.27
N VAL A 72 -6.96 25.88 17.25
CA VAL A 72 -8.08 26.80 17.06
C VAL A 72 -7.69 28.19 17.56
N TYR A 73 -8.00 29.20 16.76
CA TYR A 73 -7.69 30.60 17.04
C TYR A 73 -9.00 31.38 17.14
N SER A 74 -9.02 32.41 17.99
CA SER A 74 -10.16 33.30 18.10
C SER A 74 -9.74 34.75 18.25
N TYR A 75 -10.56 35.66 17.72
CA TYR A 75 -10.42 37.11 17.88
C TYR A 75 -10.99 37.63 19.21
N ARG A 76 -11.58 36.75 20.04
CA ARG A 76 -12.11 37.09 21.38
C ARG A 76 -11.24 36.42 22.46
N ALA A 77 -10.92 37.14 23.53
CA ALA A 77 -10.05 36.64 24.60
C ALA A 77 -10.73 35.52 25.41
N GLU A 78 -12.03 35.63 25.64
CA GLU A 78 -12.84 34.69 26.43
C GLU A 78 -13.46 33.59 25.58
N ALA A 79 -12.88 33.29 24.41
CA ALA A 79 -13.50 32.39 23.43
C ALA A 79 -13.47 30.91 23.79
N PHE A 80 -12.57 30.51 24.69
CA PHE A 80 -12.39 29.12 25.06
C PHE A 80 -12.53 28.94 26.57
N ASP A 81 -13.38 28.01 26.96
CA ASP A 81 -13.57 27.56 28.34
C ASP A 81 -13.19 26.08 28.51
N PRO A 82 -13.26 25.51 29.74
CA PRO A 82 -12.96 24.09 29.95
C PRO A 82 -13.93 23.12 29.25
N PHE A 83 -15.12 23.58 28.83
CA PHE A 83 -16.04 22.78 28.02
C PHE A 83 -15.57 22.71 26.57
N ASP A 84 -15.11 23.82 25.99
CA ASP A 84 -14.52 23.85 24.65
C ASP A 84 -13.30 22.91 24.56
N GLU A 85 -12.46 22.90 25.59
CA GLU A 85 -11.34 21.97 25.67
C GLU A 85 -11.80 20.50 25.58
N LYS A 86 -12.83 20.12 26.35
CA LYS A 86 -13.37 18.74 26.34
C LYS A 86 -14.01 18.39 25.00
N LEU A 87 -14.75 19.33 24.41
CA LEU A 87 -15.34 19.15 23.09
C LEU A 87 -14.25 18.93 22.03
N MET A 88 -13.20 19.73 22.08
CA MET A 88 -12.06 19.61 21.18
C MET A 88 -11.29 18.31 21.41
N ARG A 89 -11.12 17.84 22.65
CA ARG A 89 -10.56 16.51 22.94
C ARG A 89 -11.39 15.39 22.30
N LEU A 90 -12.72 15.46 22.36
CA LEU A 90 -13.58 14.46 21.72
C LEU A 90 -13.42 14.48 20.20
N LEU A 91 -13.36 15.68 19.61
CA LEU A 91 -13.11 15.85 18.18
C LEU A 91 -11.75 15.26 17.77
N THR A 92 -10.69 15.56 18.52
CA THR A 92 -9.35 15.06 18.20
C THR A 92 -9.22 13.56 18.38
N ILE A 93 -9.91 12.94 19.34
CA ILE A 93 -10.00 11.47 19.45
C ILE A 93 -10.58 10.87 18.15
N ALA A 94 -11.69 11.42 17.67
CA ALA A 94 -12.31 10.96 16.42
C ALA A 94 -11.40 11.18 15.20
N ALA A 95 -10.74 12.35 15.13
CA ALA A 95 -9.80 12.67 14.07
C ALA A 95 -8.58 11.72 14.09
N SER A 96 -8.01 11.46 15.26
CA SER A 96 -6.92 10.51 15.46
C SER A 96 -7.30 9.11 15.01
N ALA A 97 -8.50 8.63 15.37
CA ALA A 97 -8.99 7.33 14.93
C ALA A 97 -9.11 7.26 13.40
N ALA A 98 -9.62 8.33 12.76
CA ALA A 98 -9.72 8.42 11.30
C ALA A 98 -8.33 8.41 10.63
N ILE A 99 -7.36 9.17 11.16
CA ILE A 99 -5.98 9.19 10.67
C ILE A 99 -5.35 7.80 10.79
N GLY A 100 -5.49 7.16 11.95
CA GLY A 100 -5.00 5.80 12.19
C GLY A 100 -5.61 4.77 11.22
N ASN A 101 -6.91 4.86 10.97
CA ASN A 101 -7.60 4.00 10.01
C ASN A 101 -7.10 4.23 8.58
N ALA A 102 -6.94 5.48 8.16
CA ALA A 102 -6.44 5.82 6.83
C ALA A 102 -5.00 5.32 6.61
N ARG A 103 -4.13 5.44 7.63
CA ARG A 103 -2.75 4.91 7.60
C ARG A 103 -2.74 3.39 7.48
N ARG A 104 -3.54 2.68 8.30
CA ARG A 104 -3.68 1.22 8.23
C ARG A 104 -4.16 0.75 6.86
N TRP A 105 -5.19 1.40 6.31
CA TRP A 105 -5.72 1.07 5.00
C TRP A 105 -4.69 1.28 3.88
N ARG A 106 -3.96 2.41 3.90
CA ARG A 106 -2.89 2.68 2.93
C ARG A 106 -1.79 1.61 2.99
N GLY A 107 -1.31 1.26 4.19
CA GLY A 107 -0.28 0.23 4.34
C GLY A 107 -0.75 -1.16 3.87
N ALA A 108 -2.01 -1.50 4.13
CA ALA A 108 -2.61 -2.74 3.61
C ALA A 108 -2.71 -2.73 2.08
N ALA A 109 -3.18 -1.62 1.48
CA ALA A 109 -3.30 -1.48 0.04
C ALA A 109 -1.94 -1.55 -0.67
N GLU A 110 -0.90 -0.90 -0.12
CA GLU A 110 0.47 -0.99 -0.63
C GLU A 110 1.01 -2.42 -0.56
N THR A 111 0.78 -3.11 0.56
CA THR A 111 1.19 -4.51 0.73
C THR A 111 0.50 -5.42 -0.28
N VAL A 112 -0.81 -5.26 -0.48
CA VAL A 112 -1.56 -6.01 -1.50
C VAL A 112 -0.99 -5.73 -2.89
N GLY A 113 -0.74 -4.46 -3.24
CA GLY A 113 -0.15 -4.10 -4.54
C GLY A 113 1.25 -4.72 -4.76
N GLN A 114 2.08 -4.79 -3.71
CA GLN A 114 3.38 -5.48 -3.78
C GLN A 114 3.24 -6.99 -3.99
N LEU A 115 2.29 -7.63 -3.29
CA LEU A 115 2.00 -9.05 -3.46
C LEU A 115 1.46 -9.37 -4.86
N GLU A 116 0.54 -8.55 -5.37
CA GLU A 116 0.00 -8.68 -6.73
C GLU A 116 1.12 -8.53 -7.77
N ALA A 117 2.00 -7.53 -7.64
CA ALA A 117 3.14 -7.37 -8.52
C ALA A 117 4.12 -8.57 -8.47
N ALA A 118 4.36 -9.12 -7.28
CA ALA A 118 5.18 -10.32 -7.10
C ALA A 118 4.54 -11.56 -7.76
N LEU A 119 3.21 -11.72 -7.67
CA LEU A 119 2.50 -12.82 -8.32
C LEU A 119 2.52 -12.70 -9.85
N VAL A 120 2.30 -11.50 -10.39
CA VAL A 120 2.33 -11.25 -11.85
C VAL A 120 3.74 -11.54 -12.40
N SER A 121 4.77 -11.00 -11.77
CA SER A 121 6.17 -11.24 -12.19
C SER A 121 6.53 -12.72 -12.16
N ARG A 122 6.13 -13.47 -11.12
CA ARG A 122 6.35 -14.91 -11.05
C ARG A 122 5.63 -15.67 -12.16
N SER A 123 4.38 -15.31 -12.46
CA SER A 123 3.61 -15.97 -13.53
C SER A 123 4.28 -15.82 -14.90
N VAL A 124 4.74 -14.62 -15.23
CA VAL A 124 5.43 -14.34 -16.51
C VAL A 124 6.77 -15.07 -16.60
N ILE A 125 7.53 -15.13 -15.52
CA ILE A 125 8.80 -15.88 -15.47
C ILE A 125 8.54 -17.38 -15.67
N ASP A 126 7.53 -17.95 -15.00
CA ASP A 126 7.20 -19.37 -15.13
C ASP A 126 6.71 -19.71 -16.55
N GLN A 127 5.96 -18.81 -17.20
CA GLN A 127 5.58 -18.94 -18.62
C GLN A 127 6.80 -18.92 -19.55
N ALA A 128 7.69 -17.94 -19.38
CA ALA A 128 8.92 -17.82 -20.17
C ALA A 128 9.82 -19.05 -20.02
N LYS A 129 9.97 -19.56 -18.79
CA LYS A 129 10.67 -20.83 -18.52
C LYS A 129 10.02 -21.98 -19.30
N GLY A 130 8.70 -22.12 -19.25
CA GLY A 130 7.96 -23.15 -19.99
C GLY A 130 8.20 -23.10 -21.50
N VAL A 131 8.21 -21.90 -22.09
CA VAL A 131 8.53 -21.71 -23.51
C VAL A 131 9.96 -22.11 -23.84
N LEU A 132 10.94 -21.69 -23.04
CA LEU A 132 12.35 -22.05 -23.25
C LEU A 132 12.57 -23.57 -23.12
N MET A 133 11.92 -24.21 -22.15
CA MET A 133 11.94 -25.67 -21.99
C MET A 133 11.38 -26.36 -23.25
N ALA A 134 10.27 -25.87 -23.80
CA ALA A 134 9.64 -26.46 -24.98
C ALA A 134 10.50 -26.29 -26.24
N LEU A 135 11.07 -25.09 -26.47
CA LEU A 135 11.84 -24.75 -27.67
C LEU A 135 13.24 -25.36 -27.67
N HIS A 136 13.94 -25.31 -26.53
CA HIS A 136 15.34 -25.73 -26.43
C HIS A 136 15.52 -27.12 -25.82
N ARG A 137 14.44 -27.78 -25.37
CA ARG A 137 14.48 -29.09 -24.70
C ARG A 137 15.42 -29.12 -23.49
N ILE A 138 15.41 -28.03 -22.74
CA ILE A 138 16.22 -27.83 -21.52
C ILE A 138 15.38 -28.02 -20.26
N THR A 139 16.06 -28.18 -19.11
CA THR A 139 15.41 -28.26 -17.81
C THR A 139 14.88 -26.91 -17.35
N SER A 140 13.99 -26.91 -16.36
CA SER A 140 13.46 -25.70 -15.72
C SER A 140 14.57 -24.83 -15.11
N ASP A 141 15.59 -25.46 -14.51
CA ASP A 141 16.72 -24.76 -13.88
C ASP A 141 17.61 -24.08 -14.93
N GLU A 142 17.93 -24.79 -16.03
CA GLU A 142 18.68 -24.24 -17.15
C GLU A 142 17.92 -23.09 -17.83
N ALA A 143 16.60 -23.20 -17.98
CA ALA A 143 15.77 -22.12 -18.52
C ALA A 143 15.78 -20.88 -17.61
N PHE A 144 15.68 -21.07 -16.29
CA PHE A 144 15.76 -19.96 -15.33
C PHE A 144 17.14 -19.30 -15.34
N HIS A 145 18.22 -20.10 -15.39
CA HIS A 145 19.58 -19.60 -15.44
C HIS A 145 19.82 -18.69 -16.67
N ARG A 146 19.29 -19.08 -17.84
CA ARG A 146 19.38 -18.24 -19.07
C ARG A 146 18.62 -16.93 -18.97
N LEU A 147 17.45 -16.92 -18.32
CA LEU A 147 16.71 -15.67 -18.07
C LEU A 147 17.52 -14.75 -17.14
N VAL A 148 18.13 -15.30 -16.09
CA VAL A 148 18.99 -14.56 -15.15
C VAL A 148 20.22 -13.99 -15.84
N GLU A 149 20.92 -14.81 -16.64
CA GLU A 149 22.09 -14.37 -17.41
C GLU A 149 21.73 -13.21 -18.34
N ARG A 150 20.60 -13.32 -19.06
CA ARG A 150 20.13 -12.24 -19.94
C ARG A 150 19.80 -10.98 -19.14
N SER A 151 19.08 -11.09 -18.03
CA SER A 151 18.74 -9.99 -17.11
C SER A 151 19.97 -9.25 -16.59
N GLN A 152 21.01 -9.99 -16.17
CA GLN A 152 22.27 -9.42 -15.71
C GLN A 152 23.01 -8.69 -16.83
N ARG A 153 23.09 -9.30 -18.03
CA ARG A 153 23.77 -8.71 -19.18
C ARG A 153 23.11 -7.42 -19.68
N THR A 154 21.79 -7.33 -19.59
CA THR A 154 21.03 -6.14 -20.02
C THR A 154 20.74 -5.16 -18.90
N ASN A 155 21.09 -5.49 -17.64
CA ASN A 155 20.76 -4.72 -16.44
C ASN A 155 19.26 -4.35 -16.36
N THR A 156 18.39 -5.30 -16.70
CA THR A 156 16.93 -5.16 -16.66
C THR A 156 16.33 -6.18 -15.72
N LYS A 157 15.15 -5.90 -15.16
CA LYS A 157 14.50 -6.84 -14.24
C LYS A 157 14.18 -8.16 -14.94
N LEU A 158 14.27 -9.26 -14.20
CA LEU A 158 14.03 -10.61 -14.72
C LEU A 158 12.62 -10.79 -15.31
N SER A 159 11.62 -10.17 -14.69
CA SER A 159 10.24 -10.12 -15.19
C SER A 159 10.15 -9.47 -16.57
N ASP A 160 10.90 -8.37 -16.78
CA ASP A 160 10.86 -7.61 -18.03
C ASP A 160 11.53 -8.41 -19.17
N VAL A 161 12.59 -9.17 -18.85
CA VAL A 161 13.22 -10.11 -19.78
C VAL A 161 12.28 -11.25 -20.17
N ALA A 162 11.55 -11.79 -19.20
CA ALA A 162 10.54 -12.81 -19.45
C ALA A 162 9.39 -12.26 -20.29
N ASP A 163 8.92 -11.04 -20.03
CA ASP A 163 7.92 -10.35 -20.84
C ASP A 163 8.38 -10.10 -22.28
N ASP A 164 9.63 -9.64 -22.46
CA ASP A 164 10.23 -9.45 -23.79
C ASP A 164 10.28 -10.77 -24.58
N LEU A 165 10.69 -11.86 -23.91
CA LEU A 165 10.64 -13.20 -24.50
C LEU A 165 9.20 -13.56 -24.90
N MET A 166 8.23 -13.40 -24.01
CA MET A 166 6.83 -13.72 -24.29
C MET A 166 6.27 -12.89 -25.45
N ARG A 167 6.61 -11.60 -25.53
CA ARG A 167 6.23 -10.74 -26.67
C ARG A 167 6.85 -11.20 -27.98
N SER A 168 8.12 -11.60 -27.99
CA SER A 168 8.79 -12.11 -29.20
C SER A 168 8.21 -13.43 -29.71
N VAL A 169 7.76 -14.31 -28.80
CA VAL A 169 7.19 -15.63 -29.13
C VAL A 169 5.74 -15.51 -29.57
N THR A 170 4.99 -14.53 -29.03
CA THR A 170 3.58 -14.30 -29.34
C THR A 170 3.37 -13.29 -30.48
N GLY A 171 4.43 -12.84 -31.17
CA GLY A 171 4.44 -11.73 -32.12
C GLY A 171 3.16 -11.59 -32.95
N ASP A 172 2.63 -10.35 -33.05
CA ASP A 172 1.39 -9.94 -33.72
C ASP A 172 0.53 -11.12 -34.17
N ARG A 173 -0.41 -11.55 -33.31
CA ARG A 173 -1.41 -12.54 -33.71
C ARG A 173 -1.97 -12.13 -35.06
N ILE A 174 -1.75 -12.99 -36.07
CA ILE A 174 -2.63 -13.09 -37.23
C ILE A 174 -4.05 -12.98 -36.66
N PRO A 175 -4.86 -11.96 -37.04
CA PRO A 175 -6.20 -11.83 -36.49
C PRO A 175 -6.86 -13.18 -36.69
N ALA A 176 -7.30 -13.80 -35.59
CA ALA A 176 -7.98 -15.07 -35.65
C ALA A 176 -9.08 -14.90 -36.69
N LYS A 177 -8.94 -15.57 -37.84
CA LYS A 177 -9.98 -15.58 -38.86
C LYS A 177 -11.24 -15.97 -38.10
N PRO A 178 -12.27 -15.09 -38.02
CA PRO A 178 -13.44 -15.40 -37.23
C PRO A 178 -13.93 -16.76 -37.71
N LEU A 179 -14.07 -17.70 -36.78
CA LEU A 179 -14.72 -18.97 -37.09
C LEU A 179 -16.04 -18.58 -37.71
N SER A 180 -16.19 -18.86 -39.00
CA SER A 180 -17.38 -18.50 -39.76
C SER A 180 -18.59 -18.98 -38.96
N PRO A 181 -19.64 -18.17 -38.79
CA PRO A 181 -20.75 -18.45 -37.88
C PRO A 181 -21.57 -19.72 -38.19
N ASN A 182 -21.17 -20.50 -39.21
CA ASN A 182 -21.89 -21.67 -39.68
C ASN A 182 -21.08 -22.98 -39.72
N VAL A 183 -20.00 -23.12 -38.96
CA VAL A 183 -19.46 -24.47 -38.71
C VAL A 183 -20.26 -25.12 -37.58
N LYS A 184 -21.39 -25.74 -37.93
CA LYS A 184 -21.99 -26.82 -37.12
C LYS A 184 -20.98 -27.97 -37.09
N ARG A 185 -20.03 -27.92 -36.16
CA ARG A 185 -19.09 -29.01 -35.89
C ARG A 185 -19.78 -29.97 -34.93
N GLU A 186 -20.41 -30.99 -35.48
CA GLU A 186 -20.57 -32.26 -34.77
C GLU A 186 -19.15 -32.70 -34.36
N TRP A 187 -18.85 -32.62 -33.07
CA TRP A 187 -17.66 -33.25 -32.52
C TRP A 187 -17.95 -34.76 -32.47
N PRO A 188 -17.14 -35.63 -33.11
CA PRO A 188 -17.33 -37.06 -32.95
C PRO A 188 -17.21 -37.39 -31.46
N ARG A 189 -18.25 -37.99 -30.88
CA ARG A 189 -18.17 -38.53 -29.52
C ARG A 189 -17.05 -39.56 -29.53
N TYR A 190 -15.97 -39.27 -28.82
CA TYR A 190 -14.90 -40.22 -28.61
C TYR A 190 -15.44 -41.37 -27.74
N THR A 191 -15.83 -42.47 -28.37
CA THR A 191 -16.03 -43.76 -27.69
C THR A 191 -14.69 -44.47 -27.60
N PRO A 192 -14.15 -44.76 -26.40
CA PRO A 192 -12.94 -45.54 -26.30
C PRO A 192 -13.27 -46.99 -26.68
N ALA A 193 -12.76 -47.44 -27.83
CA ALA A 193 -12.64 -48.87 -28.09
C ALA A 193 -11.53 -49.39 -27.18
N LEU A 194 -11.91 -50.15 -26.16
CA LEU A 194 -11.00 -51.03 -25.44
C LEU A 194 -10.52 -52.09 -26.44
N ASP A 195 -9.37 -51.84 -27.07
CA ASP A 195 -8.66 -52.87 -27.82
C ASP A 195 -8.11 -53.89 -26.83
N SER A 196 -8.65 -55.09 -26.93
CA SER A 196 -8.51 -56.25 -26.03
C SER A 196 -7.16 -56.96 -26.20
N ARG A 197 -6.07 -56.24 -26.47
CA ARG A 197 -4.74 -56.81 -26.76
C ARG A 197 -3.67 -56.54 -25.70
N PHE A 198 -4.05 -56.53 -24.42
CA PHE A 198 -3.07 -56.60 -23.32
C PHE A 198 -3.62 -57.40 -22.13
N ARG A 199 -3.92 -58.69 -22.36
CA ARG A 199 -3.97 -59.69 -21.28
C ARG A 199 -3.80 -61.12 -21.82
N SER A 200 -2.56 -61.49 -22.14
CA SER A 200 -2.16 -62.89 -22.30
C SER A 200 -0.75 -63.08 -21.74
N HIS A 201 -0.62 -63.01 -20.41
CA HIS A 201 0.41 -63.71 -19.64
C HIS A 201 0.09 -63.59 -18.14
N GLN A 202 -0.84 -64.42 -17.66
CA GLN A 202 -0.66 -65.17 -16.41
C GLN A 202 -1.78 -66.23 -16.32
N THR A 203 -1.53 -67.39 -16.92
CA THR A 203 -2.19 -68.66 -16.58
C THR A 203 -1.22 -69.46 -15.73
N GLY A 204 -1.69 -69.98 -14.60
CA GLY A 204 -1.06 -71.10 -13.91
C GLY A 204 -0.66 -70.80 -12.46
N CYS A 205 -1.61 -71.00 -11.55
CA CYS A 205 -1.42 -71.81 -10.35
C CYS A 205 -2.80 -72.09 -9.74
N ASP A 206 -3.38 -73.21 -10.19
CA ASP A 206 -4.49 -73.91 -9.57
C ASP A 206 -4.06 -74.55 -8.23
N ASP A 207 -5.04 -74.60 -7.32
CA ASP A 207 -5.42 -75.71 -6.45
C ASP A 207 -4.36 -76.46 -5.63
N SER A 208 -4.40 -76.26 -4.30
CA SER A 208 -4.98 -77.22 -3.32
C SER A 208 -4.75 -76.75 -1.89
#